data_AF-A0A954DC49-F1
#
_entry.id   AF-A0A954DC49-F1
#
_cell.length_a   1.000
_cell.length_b   1.000
_cell.length_c   1.000
_cell.angle_alpha   90.00
_cell.angle_beta   90.00
_cell.angle_gamma   90.00
#
_symmetry.space_group_name_H-M   'P 1'
#
loop_
_entity.id
_entity.type
_entity.pdbx_description
1 polymer ?
#
loop_
_entity_poly.entity_id
_entity_poly.type
_entity_poly.pdbx_seq_one_letter_code
_entity_poly.pdbx_strand_id
1 'polypeptide(L)' 'MNPSKITILALTALLSCVGANAQGPLPGVTQDWSKVAQRIAWHGTWNGAIAAAKSTERPILLIAAAPHCGLVPGMW' A
#
# COMPACT_ATOMS: atom_id res chain seq x y z
N MET A 1 4.93 37.26 7.69
CA MET A 1 4.28 36.49 6.59
C MET A 1 2.79 36.78 6.67
N ASN A 2 2.17 37.30 5.59
CA ASN A 2 0.82 37.88 5.65
C ASN A 2 -0.26 36.76 5.59
N PRO A 3 -1.35 36.80 6.38
CA PRO A 3 -2.29 35.69 6.51
C PRO A 3 -2.98 35.33 5.18
N SER A 4 -3.19 36.32 4.30
CA SER A 4 -3.70 36.11 2.93
C SER A 4 -2.81 35.20 2.08
N LYS A 5 -1.48 35.28 2.23
CA LYS A 5 -0.54 34.44 1.47
C LYS A 5 -0.58 32.98 1.96
N ILE A 6 -0.83 32.78 3.26
CA ILE A 6 -0.95 31.45 3.87
C ILE A 6 -2.22 30.74 3.38
N THR A 7 -3.35 31.46 3.30
CA THR A 7 -4.61 30.90 2.79
C THR A 7 -4.53 30.50 1.32
N ILE A 8 -3.87 31.30 0.48
CA ILE A 8 -3.72 31.00 -0.96
C ILE A 8 -2.83 29.75 -1.16
N LEU A 9 -1.73 29.63 -0.43
CA LEU A 9 -0.84 28.46 -0.46
C LEU A 9 -1.53 27.18 0.03
N ALA A 10 -2.33 27.28 1.09
CA ALA A 10 -3.09 26.13 1.60
C ALA A 10 -4.14 25.65 0.60
N LEU A 11 -4.85 26.58 -0.06
CA LEU A 11 -5.91 26.24 -1.02
C LEU A 11 -5.35 25.61 -2.30
N THR A 12 -4.17 26.05 -2.77
CA THR A 12 -3.50 25.43 -3.94
C THR A 12 -2.97 24.04 -3.65
N ALA A 13 -2.45 23.78 -2.43
CA ALA A 13 -2.02 22.45 -2.03
C ALA A 13 -3.18 21.45 -1.94
N LEU A 14 -4.34 21.87 -1.41
CA LEU A 14 -5.52 21.00 -1.28
C LEU A 14 -6.13 20.60 -2.63
N LEU A 15 -6.11 21.48 -3.63
CA LEU A 15 -6.59 21.16 -4.99
C LEU A 15 -5.72 20.12 -5.71
N SER A 16 -4.46 19.97 -5.31
CA SER A 16 -3.46 19.11 -5.98
C SER A 16 -3.64 17.62 -5.66
N CYS A 17 -4.33 17.27 -4.57
CA CYS A 17 -4.39 15.90 -4.08
C CYS A 17 -5.64 15.11 -4.53
N VAL A 18 -6.61 15.74 -5.20
CA VAL A 18 -7.92 15.12 -5.49
C VAL A 18 -7.86 14.11 -6.67
N GLY A 19 -6.79 14.12 -7.47
CA GLY A 19 -6.68 13.30 -8.69
C GLY A 19 -5.78 12.07 -8.63
N ALA A 20 -4.96 11.90 -7.59
CA ALA A 20 -4.02 10.79 -7.50
C ALA A 20 -4.71 9.53 -6.94
N ASN A 21 -5.47 8.84 -7.79
CA ASN A 21 -5.84 7.45 -7.50
C ASN A 21 -4.54 6.62 -7.44
N ALA A 22 -4.17 6.13 -6.25
CA ALA A 22 -2.97 5.31 -6.05
C ALA A 22 -3.07 3.92 -6.70
N GLN A 23 -4.23 3.59 -7.29
CA GLN A 23 -4.47 2.34 -7.99
C GLN A 23 -3.84 2.41 -9.39
N GLY A 24 -2.67 1.78 -9.54
CA GLY A 24 -2.10 1.46 -10.85
C GLY A 24 -3.05 0.57 -11.69
N PRO A 25 -2.73 0.35 -12.98
CA PRO A 25 -3.60 -0.41 -13.89
C PRO A 25 -3.97 -1.77 -13.29
N LEU A 26 -5.26 -2.12 -13.33
CA LEU A 26 -5.72 -3.45 -12.94
C LEU A 26 -5.01 -4.50 -13.82
N PRO A 27 -4.50 -5.60 -13.24
CA PRO A 27 -3.86 -6.64 -14.03
C PRO A 27 -4.87 -7.23 -15.04
N GLY A 28 -4.54 -7.14 -16.33
CA GLY A 28 -5.32 -7.75 -17.40
C GLY A 28 -5.05 -9.26 -17.45
N VAL A 29 -6.09 -10.05 -17.17
CA VAL A 29 -6.21 -11.52 -17.28
C VAL A 29 -5.26 -12.37 -16.43
N THR A 30 -5.64 -13.64 -16.29
CA THR A 30 -5.18 -14.70 -15.38
C THR A 30 -3.71 -14.59 -14.99
N GLN A 31 -3.47 -14.22 -13.73
CA GLN A 31 -2.14 -14.14 -13.17
C GLN A 31 -1.50 -15.54 -13.13
N ASP A 32 -0.37 -15.70 -13.81
CA ASP A 32 0.53 -16.82 -13.61
C ASP A 32 1.03 -16.76 -12.16
N TRP A 33 0.37 -17.52 -11.28
CA TRP A 33 0.63 -17.52 -9.84
C TRP A 33 2.06 -17.91 -9.49
N SER A 34 2.75 -18.68 -10.35
CA SER A 34 4.17 -19.00 -10.16
C SER A 34 5.05 -17.75 -10.24
N LYS A 35 4.71 -16.82 -11.14
CA LYS A 35 5.38 -15.52 -11.28
C LYS A 35 4.89 -14.48 -10.27
N VAL A 36 3.64 -14.58 -9.82
CA VAL A 36 3.07 -13.63 -8.85
C VAL A 36 3.53 -13.93 -7.43
N ALA A 37 3.67 -15.20 -7.06
CA ALA A 37 4.21 -15.59 -5.76
C ALA A 37 5.61 -14.98 -5.51
N GLN A 38 6.40 -14.80 -6.57
CA GLN A 38 7.72 -14.16 -6.50
C GLN A 38 7.68 -12.63 -6.42
N ARG A 39 6.52 -11.99 -6.61
CA ARG A 39 6.37 -10.52 -6.59
C ARG A 39 5.95 -9.98 -5.22
N ILE A 40 5.56 -10.84 -4.29
CA ILE A 40 5.15 -10.45 -2.94
C ILE A 40 6.29 -10.80 -1.98
N ALA A 41 6.89 -9.76 -1.38
CA ALA A 41 7.80 -9.93 -0.27
C ALA A 41 7.00 -10.07 1.03
N TRP A 42 6.96 -11.29 1.58
CA TRP A 42 6.30 -11.57 2.85
C TRP A 42 7.23 -11.24 4.02
N HIS A 43 6.74 -10.42 4.95
CA HIS A 43 7.44 -10.09 6.19
C HIS A 43 6.67 -10.65 7.39
N GLY A 44 7.23 -11.66 8.07
CA GLY A 44 6.59 -12.31 9.23
C GLY A 44 6.63 -11.50 10.53
N THR A 45 7.29 -10.33 10.54
CA THR A 45 7.36 -9.46 11.73
C THR A 45 7.04 -8.02 11.36
N TRP A 46 6.42 -7.32 12.31
CA TRP A 46 6.06 -5.91 12.16
C TRP A 46 7.30 -5.02 11.91
N ASN A 47 8.39 -5.24 12.65
CA ASN A 47 9.63 -4.49 12.49
C ASN A 47 10.25 -4.67 11.10
N GLY A 48 10.25 -5.91 10.58
CA GLY A 48 10.72 -6.19 9.22
C GLY A 48 9.87 -5.51 8.15
N ALA A 49 8.54 -5.52 8.32
CA ALA A 49 7.62 -4.84 7.40
C ALA A 49 7.83 -3.32 7.39
N ILE A 50 8.02 -2.69 8.56
CA ILE A 50 8.32 -1.25 8.65
C ILE A 50 9.64 -0.92 7.97
N ALA A 51 10.70 -1.72 8.17
CA ALA A 51 11.99 -1.48 7.55
C ALA A 51 11.89 -1.52 6.01
N ALA A 52 11.18 -2.51 5.46
CA ALA A 52 10.96 -2.64 4.02
C ALA A 52 10.08 -1.53 3.44
N ALA A 53 9.01 -1.14 4.15
CA ALA A 53 8.16 -0.04 3.74
C ALA A 53 8.93 1.28 3.66
N LYS A 54 9.81 1.55 4.65
CA LYS A 54 10.68 2.72 4.64
C LYS A 54 11.71 2.70 3.51
N SER A 55 12.35 1.56 3.26
CA SER A 55 13.40 1.49 2.23
C SER A 55 12.86 1.56 0.80
N THR A 56 11.59 1.18 0.61
CA THR A 56 10.95 1.16 -0.72
C THR A 56 9.98 2.31 -0.94
N GLU A 57 9.65 3.07 0.11
CA GLU A 57 8.60 4.11 0.10
C GLU A 57 7.22 3.56 -0.32
N ARG A 58 6.94 2.29 0.00
CA ARG A 58 5.68 1.62 -0.34
C ARG A 58 4.82 1.36 0.90
N PRO A 59 3.49 1.43 0.78
CA PRO A 59 2.58 1.12 1.89
C PRO A 59 2.62 -0.36 2.26
N ILE A 60 2.26 -0.68 3.50
CA ILE A 60 2.16 -2.04 4.01
C ILE A 60 0.76 -2.60 3.73
N LEU A 61 0.68 -3.80 3.15
CA LEU A 61 -0.53 -4.62 3.13
C LEU A 61 -0.46 -5.61 4.31
N LEU A 62 -1.27 -5.40 5.35
CA LEU A 62 -1.34 -6.29 6.50
C LEU A 62 -2.38 -7.38 6.27
N ILE A 63 -1.95 -8.64 6.30
CA ILE A 63 -2.84 -9.81 6.24
C ILE A 63 -2.69 -10.57 7.55
N ALA A 64 -3.82 -10.82 8.22
CA ALA A 64 -3.90 -11.63 9.42
C ALA A 64 -4.93 -12.73 9.23
N ALA A 65 -4.63 -13.93 9.71
CA ALA A 65 -5.63 -14.96 9.92
C ALA A 65 -5.23 -15.85 11.08
N ALA A 66 -6.19 -16.63 11.55
CA ALA A 66 -5.99 -17.61 12.58
C ALA A 66 -6.35 -19.00 12.04
N PRO A 67 -5.62 -20.07 12.41
CA PRO A 67 -5.88 -21.42 11.89
C PRO A 67 -7.31 -21.93 12.17
N HIS A 68 -7.94 -21.42 13.23
CA HIS A 68 -9.31 -21.76 13.60
C HIS A 68 -10.37 -20.95 12.83
N CYS A 69 -9.97 -19.87 12.17
CA CYS A 69 -10.81 -19.17 11.21
C CYS A 69 -10.77 -19.96 9.91
N GLY A 70 -11.61 -21.00 9.80
CA GLY A 70 -11.73 -21.79 8.58
C GLY A 70 -11.94 -20.88 7.36
N LEU A 71 -11.39 -21.28 6.21
CA LEU A 71 -11.47 -20.62 4.90
C LEU A 71 -10.41 -19.56 4.56
N VAL A 72 -9.27 -19.48 5.26
CA VAL A 72 -8.13 -18.65 4.78
C VAL A 72 -7.11 -19.50 4.02
N PRO A 73 -7.03 -19.40 2.68
CA PRO A 73 -6.03 -20.12 1.90
C PRO A 73 -4.62 -19.60 2.21
N GLY A 74 -3.65 -20.51 2.42
CA GLY A 74 -2.23 -20.16 2.53
C GLY A 74 -1.65 -20.09 3.94
N MET A 75 -2.38 -20.57 4.96
CA MET A 75 -1.84 -20.79 6.31
C MET A 75 -1.87 -22.28 6.63
N TRP A 76 -0.78 -22.99 6.31
CA TRP A 76 -0.51 -24.36 6.72
C TRP A 76 0.86 -24.38 7.41
#